data_AF-A0A3S4CMH0-F1
#
_entry.id   AF-A0A3S4CMH0-F1
#
_cell.length_a   1.000
_cell.length_b   1.000
_cell.length_c   1.000
_cell.angle_alpha   90.00
_cell.angle_beta   90.00
_cell.angle_gamma   90.00
#
_symmetry.space_group_name_H-M   'P 1'
#
loop_
_entity.id
_entity.type
_entity.pdbx_description
1 polymer ?
#
loop_
_entity_poly.entity_id
_entity_poly.type
_entity_poly.pdbx_seq_one_letter_code
_entity_poly.pdbx_strand_id
1 'polypeptide(L)'
;MSESAQHSSHPHIINRLKRAEGHLRSIIAMLEAEKPCAEIAGQIKAVESAVTAAKRMLIHDHIDHCLGHGGESDLVELRALAKLL
;
A
#
# COMPACT_ATOMS: atom_id res chain seq x y z
N MET A 1 -19.41 -15.10 -7.92
CA MET A 1 -18.66 -15.54 -6.71
C MET A 1 -17.23 -15.08 -6.96
N SER A 2 -16.81 -13.97 -6.35
CA SER A 2 -15.52 -13.35 -6.64
C SER A 2 -14.41 -14.23 -6.03
N GLU A 3 -13.78 -15.04 -6.87
CA GLU A 3 -12.64 -15.86 -6.48
C GLU A 3 -11.51 -14.94 -6.03
N SER A 4 -11.31 -14.91 -4.72
CA SER A 4 -10.22 -14.20 -4.08
C SER A 4 -8.94 -14.96 -4.39
N ALA A 5 -8.29 -14.62 -5.50
CA ALA A 5 -6.93 -15.06 -5.75
C ALA A 5 -6.07 -14.58 -4.57
N GLN A 6 -5.70 -15.48 -3.66
CA GLN A 6 -4.75 -15.18 -2.60
C GLN A 6 -3.38 -15.02 -3.26
N HIS A 7 -2.96 -13.78 -3.50
CA HIS A 7 -1.66 -13.54 -4.10
C HIS A 7 -0.56 -13.78 -3.05
N SER A 8 0.53 -14.45 -3.45
CA SER A 8 1.64 -14.80 -2.54
C SER A 8 2.32 -13.57 -1.90
N SER A 9 2.15 -12.38 -2.48
CA SER A 9 2.67 -11.11 -1.98
C SER A 9 1.85 -10.49 -0.85
N HIS A 10 0.58 -10.90 -0.66
CA HIS A 10 -0.32 -10.31 0.33
C HIS A 10 0.29 -10.29 1.75
N PRO A 11 0.96 -11.36 2.25
CA PRO A 11 1.62 -11.32 3.54
C PRO A 11 2.71 -10.23 3.64
N HIS A 12 3.48 -10.01 2.56
CA HIS A 12 4.52 -8.97 2.53
C HIS A 12 3.92 -7.56 2.55
N ILE A 13 2.83 -7.35 1.80
CA ILE A 13 2.10 -6.08 1.76
C ILE A 13 1.46 -5.80 3.13
N ILE A 14 0.81 -6.79 3.74
CA ILE A 14 0.26 -6.71 5.10
C ILE A 14 1.34 -6.31 6.10
N ASN A 15 2.52 -6.95 6.05
CA ASN A 15 3.63 -6.63 6.95
C ASN A 15 4.15 -5.19 6.79
N ARG A 16 4.14 -4.65 5.56
CA ARG A 16 4.50 -3.24 5.31
C ARG A 16 3.45 -2.29 5.87
N LEU A 17 2.17 -2.58 5.66
CA LEU A 17 1.07 -1.77 6.19
C LEU A 17 1.05 -1.77 7.72
N LYS A 18 1.30 -2.92 8.37
CA LYS A 18 1.45 -3.00 9.83
C LYS A 18 2.58 -2.12 10.38
N ARG A 19 3.69 -2.00 9.64
CA ARG A 19 4.78 -1.08 10.02
C ARG A 19 4.35 0.39 9.89
N ALA A 20 3.68 0.74 8.79
CA ALA A 20 3.11 2.08 8.61
C ALA A 20 2.08 2.42 9.70
N GLU A 21 1.25 1.45 10.11
CA GLU A 21 0.32 1.58 11.24
C GLU A 21 1.07 1.90 12.54
N GLY A 22 2.15 1.17 12.85
CA GLY A 22 2.97 1.46 14.02
C GLY A 22 3.57 2.87 14.00
N HIS A 23 4.02 3.34 12.83
CA HIS A 23 4.51 4.71 12.66
C HIS A 23 3.40 5.75 12.85
N LEU A 24 2.20 5.51 12.32
CA LEU A 24 1.05 6.39 12.53
C LEU A 24 0.70 6.53 14.02
N ARG A 25 0.75 5.44 14.79
CA ARG A 25 0.56 5.51 16.26
C ARG A 25 1.62 6.40 16.91
N SER A 26 2.88 6.32 16.46
CA SER A 26 3.94 7.20 16.95
C SER A 26 3.70 8.67 16.59
N ILE A 27 3.18 8.96 15.39
CA ILE A 27 2.85 10.33 14.97
C ILE A 27 1.74 10.91 15.83
N ILE A 28 0.71 10.12 16.15
CA ILE A 28 -0.36 10.53 17.06
C ILE A 28 0.23 10.88 18.44
N ALA A 29 1.09 10.03 18.99
CA ALA A 29 1.76 10.31 20.26
C ALA A 29 2.66 11.56 20.20
N MET A 30 3.30 11.85 19.06
CA MET A 30 4.06 13.08 18.87
C MET A 30 3.18 14.33 18.86
N LEU A 31 1.99 14.24 18.27
CA LEU A 31 0.99 15.31 18.29
C LEU A 31 0.48 15.56 19.71
N GLU A 32 0.13 14.50 20.44
CA GLU A 32 -0.31 14.58 21.84
C GLU A 32 0.78 15.15 22.76
N ALA A 33 2.06 14.88 22.45
CA ALA A 33 3.22 15.41 23.18
C ALA A 33 3.70 16.79 22.67
N GLU A 34 2.92 17.47 21.84
CA GLU A 34 3.21 18.81 21.30
C GLU A 34 4.61 18.93 20.67
N LYS A 35 5.07 17.89 19.97
CA LYS A 35 6.37 17.90 19.28
C LYS A 35 6.39 18.92 18.13
N PRO A 36 7.58 19.38 17.70
CA PRO A 36 7.70 20.35 16.61
C PRO A 36 7.02 19.88 15.31
N CYS A 37 6.22 20.77 14.70
CA CYS A 37 5.46 20.46 13.48
C CYS A 37 6.36 19.96 12.33
N ALA A 38 7.60 20.46 12.23
CA ALA A 38 8.55 20.03 11.21
C ALA A 38 8.95 18.55 11.36
N GLU A 39 9.12 18.06 12.59
CA GLU A 39 9.42 16.65 12.86
C GLU A 39 8.23 15.76 12.53
N ILE A 40 7.03 16.18 12.93
CA ILE A 40 5.76 15.49 12.65
C ILE A 40 5.54 15.38 11.13
N ALA A 41 5.72 16.48 10.39
CA ALA A 41 5.60 16.49 8.93
C ALA A 41 6.60 15.53 8.26
N GLY A 42 7.83 15.45 8.77
CA GLY A 42 8.82 14.48 8.31
C GLY A 42 8.37 13.02 8.51
N GLN A 43 7.79 12.70 9.66
CA GLN A 43 7.27 11.36 9.95
C GLN A 43 6.06 11.01 9.08
N ILE A 44 5.14 11.95 8.86
CA ILE A 44 4.00 11.75 7.95
C ILE A 44 4.49 11.43 6.54
N LYS A 45 5.48 12.18 6.04
CA LYS A 45 6.07 11.93 4.71
C LYS A 45 6.73 10.55 4.60
N ALA A 46 7.36 10.08 5.67
CA ALA A 46 7.93 8.73 5.71
C ALA A 46 6.85 7.65 5.64
N VAL A 47 5.72 7.84 6.34
CA VAL A 47 4.55 6.94 6.27
C VAL A 47 3.93 6.95 4.88
N GLU A 48 3.71 8.13 4.29
CA GLU A 48 3.17 8.28 2.94
C GLU A 48 4.02 7.52 1.90
N SER A 49 5.35 7.64 2.02
CA SER A 49 6.29 6.92 1.15
C SER A 49 6.18 5.39 1.33
N ALA A 50 6.05 4.91 2.57
CA ALA A 50 5.89 3.49 2.85
C ALA A 50 4.56 2.93 2.30
N VAL A 51 3.46 3.66 2.46
CA VAL A 51 2.14 3.30 1.93
C VAL A 51 2.14 3.31 0.40
N THR A 52 2.78 4.31 -0.21
CA THR A 52 2.92 4.40 -1.67
C THR A 52 3.72 3.21 -2.22
N ALA A 53 4.79 2.80 -1.55
CA ALA A 53 5.55 1.62 -1.92
C ALA A 53 4.73 0.32 -1.80
N ALA A 54 3.89 0.19 -0.75
CA ALA A 54 3.00 -0.95 -0.59
C ALA A 54 1.92 -1.00 -1.68
N LYS A 55 1.32 0.14 -2.02
CA LYS A 55 0.37 0.29 -3.14
C LYS A 55 1.01 -0.14 -4.46
N ARG A 56 2.21 0.34 -4.77
CA ARG A 56 2.95 -0.05 -5.98
C ARG A 56 3.18 -1.55 -6.04
N MET A 57 3.63 -2.14 -4.94
CA MET A 57 3.84 -3.58 -4.84
C MET A 57 2.56 -4.39 -5.10
N LEU A 58 1.42 -3.96 -4.54
CA LEU A 58 0.12 -4.58 -4.80
C LEU A 58 -0.26 -4.52 -6.28
N ILE A 59 -0.11 -3.35 -6.91
CA ILE A 59 -0.45 -3.16 -8.32
C ILE A 59 0.46 -4.00 -9.22
N HIS A 60 1.77 -4.00 -8.97
CA HIS A 60 2.73 -4.80 -9.75
C HIS A 60 2.48 -6.29 -9.63
N ASP A 61 2.25 -6.80 -8.41
CA ASP A 61 1.98 -8.22 -8.20
C ASP A 61 0.68 -8.67 -8.87
N HIS A 62 -0.35 -7.82 -8.86
CA HIS A 62 -1.58 -8.08 -9.58
C HIS A 62 -1.38 -8.06 -11.10
N ILE A 63 -0.56 -7.13 -11.62
CA ILE A 63 -0.22 -7.09 -13.05
C ILE A 63 0.48 -8.38 -13.50
N ASP A 64 1.50 -8.81 -12.76
CA ASP A 64 2.27 -10.02 -13.08
C ASP A 64 1.38 -11.28 -13.06
N HIS A 65 0.40 -11.35 -12.15
CA HIS A 65 -0.53 -12.47 -12.04
C HIS A 65 -1.62 -12.46 -13.14
N CYS A 66 -2.22 -11.31 -13.45
CA CYS A 66 -3.28 -11.20 -14.47
C CYS A 66 -2.76 -11.36 -15.90
N LEU A 67 -1.53 -10.93 -16.20
CA LEU A 67 -0.90 -11.16 -17.51
C LEU A 67 -0.71 -12.66 -17.83
N GLY A 68 -0.70 -13.53 -16.81
CA GLY A 68 -0.63 -14.99 -16.97
C GLY A 68 -1.98 -15.68 -17.24
N HIS A 69 -3.12 -15.03 -16.96
CA HIS A 69 -4.45 -15.65 -17.00
C HIS A 69 -5.41 -15.08 -18.07
N GLY A 70 -5.06 -13.97 -18.72
CA GLY A 70 -5.48 -13.65 -20.09
C GLY A 70 -6.99 -13.58 -20.36
N GLY A 71 -7.77 -12.91 -19.50
CA GLY A 71 -9.17 -12.53 -19.79
C GLY A 71 -9.35 -11.04 -20.11
N GLU A 72 -10.35 -10.69 -20.93
CA GLU A 72 -10.70 -9.28 -21.23
C GLU A 72 -11.11 -8.49 -19.96
N SER A 73 -11.69 -9.18 -18.97
CA SER A 73 -12.01 -8.62 -17.65
C SER A 73 -10.78 -8.20 -16.86
N ASP A 74 -9.68 -8.96 -16.95
CA ASP A 74 -8.45 -8.70 -16.21
C ASP A 74 -7.79 -7.40 -16.68
N LEU A 75 -7.88 -7.09 -17.98
CA LEU A 75 -7.33 -5.87 -18.56
C LEU A 75 -8.06 -4.60 -18.08
N VAL A 76 -9.36 -4.71 -17.75
CA VAL A 76 -10.15 -3.59 -17.22
C VAL A 76 -9.75 -3.30 -15.78
N GLU A 77 -9.60 -4.33 -14.94
CA GLU A 77 -9.12 -4.20 -13.56
C GLU A 77 -7.68 -3.68 -13.50
N LEU A 78 -6.80 -4.19 -14.36
CA LEU A 78 -5.42 -3.72 -14.52
C LEU A 78 -5.37 -2.21 -14.78
N ARG A 79 -6.22 -1.73 -15.68
CA ARG A 79 -6.27 -0.32 -16.09
C ARG A 79 -6.81 0.58 -14.98
N ALA A 80 -7.72 0.07 -14.14
CA ALA A 80 -8.20 0.77 -12.96
C ALA A 80 -7.10 0.90 -11.90
N LEU A 81 -6.35 -0.17 -11.66
CA LEU A 81 -5.24 -0.18 -10.71
C LEU A 81 -4.04 0.67 -11.17
N ALA A 82 -3.70 0.63 -12.46
CA ALA A 82 -2.61 1.44 -13.01
C ALA A 82 -2.86 2.95 -12.89
N LYS A 83 -4.12 3.40 -12.86
CA LYS A 83 -4.48 4.81 -12.61
C LYS A 83 -4.19 5.27 -11.18
N LEU A 84 -3.96 4.32 -10.26
CA LEU A 84 -3.63 4.62 -8.87
C LEU A 84 -2.12 4.68 -8.63
N LEU A 85 -1.26 4.44 -9.63
CA LEU A 85 0.19 4.63 -9.52
C LEU A 85 0.56 6.11 -9.40
#